data_AF-E9E3U5-F1
#
_entry.id   AF-E9E3U5-F1
#
_cell.length_a   1.000
_cell.length_b   1.000
_cell.length_c   1.000
_cell.angle_alpha   90.00
_cell.angle_beta   90.00
_cell.angle_gamma   90.00
#
_symmetry.space_group_name_H-M   'P 1'
#
loop_
_entity.id
_entity.type
_entity.pdbx_description
1 polymer ?
#
loop_
_entity_poly.entity_id
_entity_poly.type
_entity_poly.pdbx_seq_one_letter_code
_entity_poly.pdbx_strand_id
1 'polypeptide(L)'
;MADHFRIWTDRKNNSVEGHTRTGILTFENKVIWGPVNCHDNTERLRVALHEADHRFDMILTPKQNTVEGHTRFISVRNSAGRVTLDRLSTHDNMDTLVAAVNAARAIAGPPG
;
A
#
# COMPACT_ATOMS: atom_id res chain seq x y z
N MET A 1 0.21 24.94 -2.49
CA MET A 1 -0.36 23.92 -3.41
C MET A 1 -1.31 23.06 -2.59
N ALA A 2 -2.49 22.72 -3.10
CA ALA A 2 -3.36 21.79 -2.41
C ALA A 2 -2.75 20.39 -2.49
N ASP A 3 -2.60 19.71 -1.35
CA ASP A 3 -2.15 18.32 -1.32
C ASP A 3 -3.29 17.42 -1.79
N HIS A 4 -3.14 16.82 -2.97
CA HIS A 4 -4.15 15.93 -3.55
C HIS A 4 -3.91 14.46 -3.25
N PHE A 5 -2.92 14.11 -2.41
CA PHE A 5 -2.62 12.73 -2.11
C PHE A 5 -3.85 11.96 -1.62
N ARG A 6 -4.01 10.73 -2.10
CA ARG A 6 -5.06 9.83 -1.64
C ARG A 6 -4.63 8.39 -1.83
N ILE A 7 -4.91 7.56 -0.82
CA ILE A 7 -4.86 6.11 -0.93
C ILE A 7 -6.21 5.55 -0.51
N TRP A 8 -6.73 4.57 -1.25
CA TRP A 8 -8.04 3.99 -0.96
C TRP A 8 -8.13 2.55 -1.44
N THR A 9 -9.08 1.81 -0.86
CA THR A 9 -9.47 0.48 -1.32
C THR A 9 -10.85 0.50 -1.94
N ASP A 10 -11.07 -0.34 -2.94
CA ASP A 10 -12.36 -0.59 -3.59
C ASP A 10 -12.72 -2.08 -3.44
N ARG A 11 -14.02 -2.40 -3.39
CA ARG A 11 -14.46 -3.81 -3.37
C ARG A 11 -14.23 -4.47 -4.73
N LYS A 12 -13.87 -5.75 -4.71
CA LYS A 12 -13.68 -6.61 -5.88
C LYS A 12 -14.49 -7.92 -5.70
N ASN A 13 -14.93 -8.52 -6.80
CA ASN A 13 -15.42 -9.90 -6.77
C ASN A 13 -14.29 -10.85 -6.34
N ASN A 14 -14.56 -11.76 -5.41
CA ASN A 14 -13.55 -12.63 -4.83
C ASN A 14 -12.74 -13.37 -5.92
N SER A 15 -11.42 -13.24 -5.90
CA SER A 15 -10.51 -13.98 -6.78
C SER A 15 -9.41 -14.62 -5.94
N VAL A 16 -8.98 -15.82 -6.30
CA VAL A 16 -7.95 -16.54 -5.54
C VAL A 16 -6.60 -16.33 -6.21
N GLU A 17 -5.62 -15.79 -5.49
CA GLU A 17 -4.25 -15.60 -5.96
C GLU A 17 -3.22 -16.12 -4.92
N GLY A 18 -2.10 -16.66 -5.38
CA GLY A 18 -1.03 -17.18 -4.53
C GLY A 18 -0.14 -16.08 -3.95
N HIS A 19 0.14 -16.13 -2.65
CA HIS A 19 1.01 -15.24 -1.90
C HIS A 19 2.40 -15.81 -1.74
N THR A 20 3.39 -15.06 -2.20
CA THR A 20 4.81 -15.42 -2.16
C THR A 20 5.61 -14.59 -1.15
N ARG A 21 5.04 -13.51 -0.57
CA ARG A 21 5.80 -12.54 0.25
C ARG A 21 5.10 -12.11 1.54
N THR A 22 5.86 -11.52 2.44
CA THR A 22 5.39 -10.65 3.54
C THR A 22 5.87 -9.22 3.30
N GLY A 23 5.07 -8.23 3.69
CA GLY A 23 5.37 -6.81 3.57
C GLY A 23 5.35 -6.08 4.91
N ILE A 24 6.33 -5.20 5.11
CA ILE A 24 6.39 -4.24 6.21
C ILE A 24 6.46 -2.84 5.59
N LEU A 25 5.50 -1.98 5.92
CA LEU A 25 5.50 -0.58 5.52
C LEU A 25 6.25 0.25 6.55
N THR A 26 7.17 1.06 6.07
CA THR A 26 7.91 2.04 6.86
C THR A 26 7.55 3.46 6.42
N PHE A 27 7.64 4.38 7.38
CA PHE A 27 7.58 5.81 7.16
C PHE A 27 8.75 6.45 7.92
N GLU A 28 9.63 7.17 7.21
CA GLU A 28 10.88 7.71 7.75
C GLU A 28 11.71 6.64 8.48
N ASN A 29 11.84 5.47 7.86
CA ASN A 29 12.51 4.28 8.42
C ASN A 29 11.89 3.68 9.69
N LYS A 30 10.71 4.15 10.14
CA LYS A 30 9.95 3.56 11.24
C LYS A 30 8.87 2.65 10.71
N VAL A 31 8.75 1.46 11.28
CA VAL A 31 7.66 0.54 10.95
C VAL A 31 6.32 1.15 11.40
N ILE A 32 5.41 1.34 10.45
CA ILE A 32 4.06 1.85 10.71
C ILE A 32 2.97 0.80 10.43
N TRP A 33 3.31 -0.26 9.69
CA TRP A 33 2.37 -1.35 9.39
C TRP A 33 3.11 -2.63 8.98
N GLY A 34 2.56 -3.79 9.33
CA GLY A 34 3.14 -5.11 9.04
C GLY A 34 3.83 -5.77 10.25
N PRO A 35 4.43 -6.97 10.06
CA PRO A 35 4.45 -7.74 8.83
C PRO A 35 3.08 -8.36 8.51
N VAL A 36 2.66 -8.30 7.24
CA VAL A 36 1.48 -9.04 6.75
C VAL A 36 1.79 -9.77 5.45
N ASN A 37 0.95 -10.72 5.08
CA ASN A 37 1.03 -11.46 3.83
C ASN A 37 0.73 -10.53 2.63
N CYS A 38 1.63 -10.55 1.64
CA CYS A 38 1.59 -9.71 0.45
C CYS A 38 1.98 -10.53 -0.81
N HIS A 39 1.78 -9.95 -1.99
CA HIS A 39 2.15 -10.57 -3.28
C HIS A 39 3.37 -9.90 -3.90
N ASP A 40 3.92 -10.53 -4.95
CA ASP A 40 4.92 -9.88 -5.81
C ASP A 40 4.40 -8.54 -6.39
N ASN A 41 3.09 -8.44 -6.63
CA ASN A 41 2.47 -7.21 -7.15
C ASN A 41 2.56 -6.03 -6.17
N THR A 42 2.89 -6.27 -4.89
CA THR A 42 3.04 -5.27 -3.84
C THR A 42 4.30 -4.41 -4.07
N GLU A 43 5.25 -4.83 -4.90
CA GLU A 43 6.33 -3.96 -5.38
C GLU A 43 5.77 -2.72 -6.10
N ARG A 44 4.67 -2.87 -6.86
CA ARG A 44 4.01 -1.72 -7.53
C ARG A 44 3.42 -0.75 -6.52
N LEU A 45 2.90 -1.25 -5.40
CA LEU A 45 2.39 -0.42 -4.32
C LEU A 45 3.53 0.33 -3.61
N ARG A 46 4.65 -0.35 -3.35
CA ARG A 46 5.85 0.27 -2.79
C ARG A 46 6.32 1.46 -3.65
N VAL A 47 6.52 1.22 -4.95
CA VAL A 47 6.95 2.26 -5.89
C VAL A 47 5.95 3.41 -5.92
N ALA A 48 4.65 3.12 -6.04
CA ALA A 48 3.62 4.16 -6.09
C ALA A 48 3.51 5.00 -4.81
N LEU A 49 3.72 4.40 -3.64
CA LEU A 49 3.77 5.10 -2.35
C LEU A 49 5.01 5.98 -2.26
N HIS A 50 6.18 5.45 -2.63
CA HIS A 50 7.44 6.18 -2.61
C HIS A 50 7.43 7.38 -3.58
N GLU A 51 6.88 7.20 -4.79
CA GLU A 51 6.68 8.29 -5.75
C GLU A 51 5.68 9.34 -5.25
N ALA A 52 4.68 8.91 -4.49
CA ALA A 52 3.68 9.83 -3.93
C ALA A 52 4.23 10.62 -2.73
N ASP A 53 5.08 9.99 -1.93
CA ASP A 53 5.76 10.57 -0.77
C ASP A 53 6.98 9.69 -0.41
N HIS A 54 8.18 10.23 -0.66
CA HIS A 54 9.47 9.53 -0.55
C HIS A 54 9.80 9.04 0.86
N ARG A 55 9.06 9.51 1.88
CA ARG A 55 9.20 9.04 3.26
C ARG A 55 8.63 7.64 3.46
N PHE A 56 7.73 7.20 2.58
CA PHE A 56 7.24 5.82 2.61
C PHE A 56 8.21 4.89 1.88
N ASP A 57 8.44 3.73 2.48
CA ASP A 57 9.06 2.59 1.82
C ASP A 57 8.39 1.29 2.30
N MET A 58 8.62 0.19 1.58
CA MET A 58 8.11 -1.11 1.96
C MET A 58 9.19 -2.17 1.83
N ILE A 59 9.41 -2.91 2.91
CA ILE A 59 10.30 -4.06 2.95
C ILE A 59 9.47 -5.28 2.58
N LEU A 60 9.86 -5.96 1.50
CA LEU A 60 9.22 -7.19 1.04
C LEU A 60 10.15 -8.38 1.29
N THR A 61 9.70 -9.34 2.07
CA THR A 61 10.47 -10.55 2.41
C THR A 61 9.79 -11.77 1.79
N PRO A 62 10.52 -12.72 1.16
CA PRO A 62 9.93 -13.96 0.66
C PRO A 62 9.34 -14.82 1.79
N LYS A 63 8.25 -15.53 1.51
CA LYS A 63 7.67 -16.52 2.43
C LYS A 63 7.24 -17.79 1.68
N GLN A 64 6.84 -18.82 2.43
CA GLN A 64 6.23 -20.01 1.86
C GLN A 64 4.88 -19.69 1.19
N ASN A 65 4.63 -20.28 0.02
CA ASN A 65 3.44 -19.99 -0.78
C ASN A 65 2.15 -20.30 -0.03
N THR A 66 1.26 -19.31 0.12
CA THR A 66 -0.11 -19.51 0.63
C THR A 66 -1.12 -19.08 -0.41
N VAL A 67 -2.29 -19.72 -0.46
CA VAL A 67 -3.39 -19.33 -1.36
C VAL A 67 -4.39 -18.54 -0.53
N GLU A 68 -4.62 -17.26 -0.84
CA GLU A 68 -5.59 -16.43 -0.10
C GLU A 68 -6.46 -15.64 -1.08
N GLY A 69 -7.72 -15.38 -0.71
CA GLY A 69 -8.70 -14.74 -1.57
C GLY A 69 -8.58 -13.22 -1.57
N HIS A 70 -8.39 -12.62 -2.75
CA HIS A 70 -8.51 -11.18 -2.99
C HIS A 70 -9.95 -10.75 -3.07
N THR A 71 -10.30 -9.83 -2.19
CA THR A 71 -11.63 -9.24 -2.09
C THR A 71 -11.62 -7.75 -2.40
N ARG A 72 -10.43 -7.14 -2.61
CA ARG A 72 -10.28 -5.70 -2.81
C ARG A 72 -9.32 -5.32 -3.92
N PHE A 73 -9.43 -4.06 -4.32
CA PHE A 73 -8.44 -3.33 -5.07
C PHE A 73 -7.85 -2.23 -4.20
N ILE A 74 -6.59 -1.85 -4.39
CA ILE A 74 -5.97 -0.66 -3.80
C ILE A 74 -5.44 0.27 -4.89
N SER A 75 -5.61 1.57 -4.66
CA SER A 75 -5.19 2.63 -5.57
C SER A 75 -4.48 3.76 -4.82
N VAL A 76 -3.58 4.46 -5.50
CA VAL A 76 -2.76 5.55 -4.96
C VAL A 76 -2.77 6.73 -5.94
N ARG A 77 -2.97 7.94 -5.39
CA ARG A 77 -2.83 9.22 -6.07
C ARG A 77 -1.80 10.06 -5.34
N ASN A 78 -0.86 10.63 -6.07
CA ASN A 78 0.19 11.48 -5.50
C ASN A 78 -0.32 12.89 -5.14
N SER A 79 0.52 13.67 -4.46
CA SER A 79 0.22 15.05 -4.04
C SER A 79 -0.08 15.99 -5.23
N ALA A 80 0.42 15.67 -6.42
CA ALA A 80 0.14 16.40 -7.67
C ALA A 80 -1.20 16.02 -8.33
N GLY A 81 -1.95 15.07 -7.76
CA GLY A 81 -3.25 14.63 -8.27
C GLY A 81 -3.20 13.56 -9.36
N ARG A 82 -2.02 13.03 -9.69
CA ARG A 82 -1.85 11.91 -10.64
C ARG A 82 -2.03 10.57 -9.94
N VAL A 83 -2.82 9.68 -10.52
CA VAL A 83 -2.93 8.29 -10.07
C VAL A 83 -1.65 7.54 -10.43
N THR A 84 -0.89 7.11 -9.42
CA THR A 84 0.36 6.35 -9.57
C THR A 84 0.12 4.85 -9.49
N LEU A 85 -0.96 4.42 -8.82
CA LEU A 85 -1.43 3.05 -8.80
C LEU A 85 -2.94 3.02 -9.00
N ASP A 86 -3.40 2.28 -10.00
CA ASP A 86 -4.81 2.09 -10.26
C ASP A 86 -5.19 0.61 -10.11
N ARG A 87 -6.04 0.34 -9.12
CA ARG A 87 -6.75 -0.92 -8.87
C ARG A 87 -5.85 -2.16 -8.84
N LEU A 88 -4.86 -2.17 -7.95
CA LEU A 88 -4.04 -3.35 -7.67
C LEU A 88 -4.85 -4.37 -6.84
N SER A 89 -4.95 -5.64 -7.29
CA SER A 89 -5.65 -6.71 -6.55
C SER A 89 -5.03 -6.93 -5.17
N THR A 90 -5.87 -7.00 -4.13
CA THR A 90 -5.43 -7.15 -2.74
C THR A 90 -6.51 -7.69 -1.77
N HIS A 91 -6.21 -7.75 -0.47
CA HIS A 91 -7.07 -8.26 0.60
C HIS A 91 -7.72 -7.16 1.43
N ASP A 92 -8.69 -7.56 2.25
CA ASP A 92 -9.32 -6.70 3.25
C ASP A 92 -8.33 -6.13 4.28
N ASN A 93 -7.22 -6.82 4.54
CA ASN A 93 -6.20 -6.34 5.48
C ASN A 93 -5.54 -5.01 5.02
N MET A 94 -5.62 -4.67 3.74
CA MET A 94 -5.07 -3.42 3.21
C MET A 94 -5.83 -2.18 3.66
N ASP A 95 -7.04 -2.32 4.20
CA ASP A 95 -7.73 -1.20 4.84
C ASP A 95 -6.90 -0.67 6.03
N THR A 96 -6.19 -1.55 6.74
CA THR A 96 -5.30 -1.15 7.84
C THR A 96 -4.03 -0.48 7.33
N LEU A 97 -3.55 -0.83 6.13
CA LEU A 97 -2.46 -0.11 5.47
C LEU A 97 -2.89 1.31 5.08
N VAL A 98 -4.08 1.45 4.50
CA VAL A 98 -4.67 2.76 4.15
C VAL A 98 -4.78 3.64 5.40
N ALA A 99 -5.25 3.07 6.51
CA ALA A 99 -5.31 3.78 7.78
C ALA A 99 -3.92 4.23 8.27
N ALA A 100 -2.91 3.35 8.23
CA ALA A 100 -1.55 3.66 8.66
C ALA A 100 -0.91 4.77 7.82
N VAL A 101 -1.05 4.72 6.49
CA VAL A 101 -0.53 5.76 5.58
C VAL A 101 -1.20 7.11 5.85
N ASN A 102 -2.53 7.13 6.00
CA ASN A 102 -3.26 8.36 6.28
C ASN A 102 -2.88 8.94 7.65
N ALA A 103 -2.71 8.10 8.68
CA ALA A 103 -2.27 8.53 10.00
C ALA A 103 -0.86 9.14 9.97
N ALA A 104 0.08 8.50 9.27
CA ALA A 104 1.45 9.00 9.12
C ALA A 104 1.47 10.37 8.43
N ARG A 105 0.73 10.54 7.33
CA ARG A 105 0.66 11.84 6.62
C ARG A 105 -0.10 12.90 7.41
N ALA A 106 -1.13 12.54 8.19
CA ALA A 106 -1.85 13.49 9.02
C ALA A 106 -0.96 14.11 10.11
N ILE A 107 -0.04 13.31 10.67
CA ILE A 107 0.93 13.76 11.68
C ILE A 107 2.06 14.57 11.03
N ALA A 108 2.62 14.07 9.92
CA ALA A 108 3.83 14.63 9.33
C ALA A 108 3.59 15.76 8.32
N GLY A 109 2.33 16.00 7.92
CA GLY A 109 1.98 16.95 6.88
C GLY A 109 2.41 16.51 5.47
N PRO A 110 2.20 17.37 4.44
CA PRO A 110 2.68 17.09 3.09
C PRO A 110 4.22 17.02 3.06
N PRO A 111 4.81 16.25 2.13
CA PRO A 111 6.27 16.28 1.94
C PRO A 111 6.71 17.70 1.56
N GLY A 112 7.78 18.17 2.21
CA GLY A 112 8.41 19.48 1.97
C GLY A 112 9.26 19.53 0.70
#